data_AF-A0A920SBC4-F1
#
_entry.id   AF-A0A920SBC4-F1
#
_cell.length_a   1.000
_cell.length_b   1.000
_cell.length_c   1.000
_cell.angle_alpha   90.00
_cell.angle_beta   90.00
_cell.angle_gamma   90.00
#
_symmetry.space_group_name_H-M   'P 1'
#
loop_
_entity.id
_entity.type
_entity.pdbx_description
1 polymer ?
#
loop_
_entity_poly.entity_id
_entity_poly.type
_entity_poly.pdbx_seq_one_letter_code
_entity_poly.pdbx_strand_id
1 'polypeptide(L)'
;MINSPRQLQEKVALFWHMIFCAGHSKIDSGQEMGLMVDIFRQKGMGKFDDLLLGLSTNPGMMYYLDNTESHKANLNENYGRELLELFSLGVGMDEGFNYSEDDVKACARAFTGWNIAPPYPPFPHGRSPWEFRFDPADHDTSEKTFLGETGNWNGNDIIEIACKQPATARFVARHLYNFFVADEPQIPAWRLTPPRDQKAIEAMEKAYWDSDHSIKAMLEVLFTSDFFKDESVPGTLRSRTQQRW
;
A
#
# COMPACT_ATOMS: atom_id res chain seq x y z
N MET A 1 12.25 17.30 -1.55
CA MET A 1 10.95 18.02 -1.58
C MET A 1 11.01 19.50 -1.99
N ILE A 2 11.56 20.45 -1.20
CA ILE A 2 11.42 21.91 -1.49
C ILE A 2 12.08 22.35 -2.80
N ASN A 3 13.27 21.83 -3.11
CA ASN A 3 14.03 22.20 -4.33
C ASN A 3 13.82 21.23 -5.50
N SER A 4 12.89 20.27 -5.38
CA SER A 4 12.64 19.31 -6.46
C SER A 4 11.82 19.98 -7.57
N PRO A 5 12.16 19.81 -8.86
CA PRO A 5 11.31 20.24 -9.97
C PRO A 5 10.04 19.38 -10.11
N ARG A 6 9.91 18.30 -9.31
CA ARG A 6 8.77 17.37 -9.30
C ARG A 6 8.09 17.36 -7.94
N GLN A 7 7.50 18.49 -7.53
CA GLN A 7 6.94 18.64 -6.18
C GLN A 7 5.78 17.67 -5.91
N LEU A 8 4.94 17.38 -6.91
CA LEU A 8 3.85 16.41 -6.75
C LEU A 8 4.38 15.01 -6.47
N GLN A 9 5.41 14.56 -7.19
CA GLN A 9 6.04 13.25 -6.95
C GLN A 9 6.56 13.12 -5.51
N GLU A 10 7.20 14.17 -4.99
CA GLU A 10 7.70 14.16 -3.62
C GLU A 10 6.57 14.15 -2.58
N LYS A 11 5.44 14.83 -2.85
CA LYS A 11 4.26 14.79 -1.99
C LYS A 11 3.58 13.43 -2.01
N VAL A 12 3.47 12.79 -3.17
CA VAL A 12 2.93 11.44 -3.30
C VAL A 12 3.84 10.42 -2.61
N ALA A 13 5.16 10.58 -2.71
CA ALA A 13 6.10 9.73 -1.97
C ALA A 13 5.93 9.86 -0.44
N LEU A 14 5.75 11.09 0.06
CA LEU A 14 5.44 11.32 1.48
C LEU A 14 4.09 10.70 1.86
N PHE A 15 3.06 10.90 1.03
CA PHE A 15 1.73 10.30 1.23
C PHE A 15 1.82 8.79 1.44
N TRP A 16 2.50 8.07 0.54
CA TRP A 16 2.66 6.62 0.66
C TRP A 16 3.47 6.22 1.89
N HIS A 17 4.52 6.98 2.24
CA HIS A 17 5.29 6.71 3.46
C HIS A 17 4.45 6.85 4.74
N MET A 18 3.38 7.66 4.74
CA MET A 18 2.48 7.77 5.89
C MET A 18 1.48 6.61 5.98
N ILE A 19 1.27 5.86 4.91
CA ILE A 19 0.37 4.69 4.87
C ILE A 19 1.19 3.43 5.09
N PHE A 20 2.22 3.23 4.27
CA PHE A 20 3.15 2.10 4.32
C PHE A 20 4.25 2.37 5.35
N CYS A 21 3.83 2.57 6.61
CA CYS A 21 4.72 2.94 7.69
C CYS A 21 5.73 1.82 7.99
N ALA A 22 7.01 2.14 7.88
CA ALA A 22 8.12 1.30 8.33
C ALA A 22 9.05 2.07 9.27
N GLY A 23 9.57 1.39 10.28
CA GLY A 23 10.36 2.00 11.34
C GLY A 23 11.84 1.68 11.24
N HIS A 24 12.69 2.71 11.17
CA HIS A 24 14.15 2.54 11.22
C HIS A 24 14.62 1.86 12.53
N SER A 25 13.89 2.03 13.64
CA SER A 25 14.24 1.36 14.91
C SER A 25 14.26 -0.17 14.81
N LYS A 26 13.43 -0.75 13.93
CA LYS A 26 13.40 -2.20 13.65
C LYS A 26 14.31 -2.54 12.49
N ILE A 27 14.16 -1.87 11.35
CA ILE A 27 14.93 -2.17 10.13
C ILE A 27 16.43 -1.95 10.35
N ASP A 28 16.78 -0.86 11.06
CA ASP A 28 18.15 -0.45 11.38
C ASP A 28 19.06 -0.43 10.14
N SER A 29 18.51 0.09 9.05
CA SER A 29 19.21 0.32 7.77
C SER A 29 18.61 1.52 7.06
N GLY A 30 19.36 2.63 7.03
CA GLY A 30 18.98 3.82 6.28
C GLY A 30 18.92 3.59 4.75
N GLN A 31 19.70 2.63 4.25
CA GLN A 31 19.66 2.25 2.83
C GLN A 31 18.32 1.63 2.47
N GLU A 32 17.82 0.68 3.26
CA GLU A 32 16.53 0.03 3.02
C GLU A 32 15.37 1.02 3.10
N MET A 33 15.42 1.94 4.09
CA MET A 33 14.46 3.04 4.18
C MET A 33 14.50 3.93 2.93
N GLY A 34 15.70 4.22 2.40
CA GLY A 34 15.87 5.00 1.17
C GLY A 34 15.29 4.29 -0.06
N LEU A 35 15.56 3.00 -0.23
CA LEU A 35 15.01 2.19 -1.32
C LEU A 35 13.49 2.15 -1.30
N MET A 36 12.88 2.06 -0.11
CA MET A 36 11.43 2.11 0.05
C MET A 36 10.86 3.47 -0.40
N VAL A 37 11.50 4.59 -0.02
CA VAL A 37 11.09 5.92 -0.50
C VAL A 37 11.24 6.04 -2.02
N ASP A 38 12.29 5.45 -2.60
CA ASP A 38 12.48 5.43 -4.05
C ASP A 38 11.41 4.62 -4.78
N ILE A 39 10.93 3.51 -4.21
CA ILE A 39 9.74 2.80 -4.70
C ILE A 39 8.54 3.75 -4.75
N PHE A 40 8.28 4.51 -3.68
CA PHE A 40 7.16 5.46 -3.65
C PHE A 40 7.30 6.57 -4.69
N ARG A 41 8.52 7.06 -4.95
CA ARG A 41 8.76 8.04 -6.02
C ARG A 41 8.52 7.46 -7.41
N GLN A 42 9.01 6.26 -7.65
CA GLN A 42 9.00 5.64 -8.99
C GLN A 42 7.62 5.08 -9.36
N LYS A 43 6.94 4.45 -8.39
CA LYS A 43 5.70 3.70 -8.61
C LYS A 43 4.47 4.37 -7.99
N GLY A 44 4.64 5.35 -7.10
CA GLY A 44 3.52 5.92 -6.33
C GLY A 44 2.45 6.65 -7.12
N MET A 45 2.69 7.03 -8.38
CA MET A 45 1.65 7.56 -9.28
C MET A 45 1.31 6.58 -10.42
N GLY A 46 1.89 5.39 -10.41
CA GLY A 46 1.65 4.35 -11.42
C GLY A 46 0.43 3.51 -11.10
N LYS A 47 0.48 2.25 -11.52
CA LYS A 47 -0.49 1.22 -11.15
C LYS A 47 -0.33 0.83 -9.68
N PHE A 48 -1.42 0.73 -8.93
CA PHE A 48 -1.37 0.42 -7.50
C PHE A 48 -0.78 -0.98 -7.23
N ASP A 49 -1.07 -1.94 -8.10
CA ASP A 49 -0.54 -3.31 -8.06
C ASP A 49 0.99 -3.32 -8.08
N ASP A 50 1.59 -2.51 -8.96
CA ASP A 50 3.04 -2.39 -9.10
C ASP A 50 3.70 -1.77 -7.86
N LEU A 51 2.99 -0.86 -7.20
CA LEU A 51 3.42 -0.23 -5.97
C LEU A 51 3.39 -1.23 -4.81
N LEU A 52 2.30 -1.97 -4.64
CA LEU A 52 2.19 -3.02 -3.62
C LEU A 52 3.22 -4.12 -3.87
N LEU A 53 3.38 -4.62 -5.10
CA LEU A 53 4.39 -5.62 -5.42
C LEU A 53 5.83 -5.12 -5.14
N GLY A 54 6.11 -3.87 -5.49
CA GLY A 54 7.40 -3.25 -5.16
C GLY A 54 7.64 -3.16 -3.64
N LEU A 55 6.60 -2.86 -2.87
CA LEU A 55 6.65 -2.83 -1.41
C LEU A 55 6.81 -4.24 -0.81
N SER A 56 6.07 -5.23 -1.32
CA SER A 56 6.11 -6.63 -0.88
C SER A 56 7.45 -7.31 -1.16
N THR A 57 8.18 -6.82 -2.17
CA THR A 57 9.53 -7.29 -2.50
C THR A 57 10.64 -6.42 -1.90
N ASN A 58 10.30 -5.36 -1.15
CA ASN A 58 11.29 -4.54 -0.47
C ASN A 58 11.83 -5.29 0.78
N PRO A 59 13.14 -5.52 0.90
CA PRO A 59 13.72 -6.24 2.04
C PRO A 59 13.44 -5.58 3.39
N GLY A 60 13.52 -4.25 3.45
CA GLY A 60 13.14 -3.48 4.63
C GLY A 60 11.72 -3.77 5.10
N MET A 61 10.74 -3.77 4.19
CA MET A 61 9.33 -4.06 4.53
C MET A 61 9.12 -5.52 4.95
N MET A 62 9.69 -6.47 4.21
CA MET A 62 9.58 -7.90 4.56
C MET A 62 10.14 -8.18 5.95
N TYR A 63 11.25 -7.56 6.32
CA TYR A 63 11.82 -7.65 7.67
C TYR A 63 10.96 -6.91 8.70
N TYR A 64 10.47 -5.72 8.37
CA TYR A 64 9.66 -4.91 9.29
C TYR A 64 8.38 -5.61 9.73
N LEU A 65 7.78 -6.40 8.85
CA LEU A 65 6.54 -7.15 9.12
C LEU A 65 6.77 -8.66 9.31
N ASP A 66 8.01 -9.07 9.58
CA ASP A 66 8.38 -10.44 9.95
C ASP A 66 8.03 -11.50 8.89
N ASN A 67 7.89 -11.11 7.62
CA ASN A 67 7.64 -12.07 6.53
C ASN A 67 8.84 -13.02 6.35
N THR A 68 10.04 -12.57 6.71
CA THR A 68 11.25 -13.41 6.71
C THR A 68 11.17 -14.60 7.67
N GLU A 69 10.23 -14.58 8.62
CA GLU A 69 9.93 -15.64 9.58
C GLU A 69 8.68 -16.45 9.19
N SER A 70 8.04 -16.13 8.06
CA SER A 70 6.87 -16.85 7.56
C SER A 70 7.30 -18.02 6.67
N HIS A 71 7.17 -19.22 7.22
CA HIS A 71 7.60 -20.47 6.58
C HIS A 71 6.39 -21.37 6.34
N LYS A 72 6.39 -22.21 5.30
CA LYS A 72 5.26 -23.12 5.03
C LYS A 72 4.87 -24.03 6.21
N ALA A 73 5.83 -24.33 7.10
CA ALA A 73 5.61 -25.15 8.29
C ALA A 73 5.21 -24.34 9.54
N ASN A 74 5.47 -23.03 9.54
CA ASN A 74 5.13 -22.12 10.64
C ASN A 74 4.83 -20.74 10.06
N LEU A 75 3.54 -20.46 9.87
CA LEU A 75 3.08 -19.25 9.22
C LEU A 75 3.19 -18.06 10.16
N ASN A 76 3.70 -16.95 9.64
CA ASN A 76 3.56 -15.65 10.28
C ASN A 76 2.53 -14.82 9.50
N GLU A 77 1.41 -14.51 10.15
CA GLU A 77 0.27 -13.82 9.53
C GLU A 77 0.44 -12.29 9.47
N ASN A 78 1.47 -11.73 10.13
CA ASN A 78 1.63 -10.29 10.29
C ASN A 78 1.61 -9.57 8.94
N TYR A 79 2.50 -9.91 8.02
CA TYR A 79 2.52 -9.32 6.67
C TYR A 79 1.18 -9.46 5.94
N GLY A 80 0.58 -10.65 6.00
CA GLY A 80 -0.69 -10.92 5.32
C GLY A 80 -1.85 -10.10 5.87
N ARG A 81 -1.91 -9.91 7.20
CA ARG A 81 -2.92 -9.07 7.86
C ARG A 81 -2.73 -7.61 7.51
N GLU A 82 -1.51 -7.10 7.59
CA GLU A 82 -1.20 -5.70 7.30
C GLU A 82 -1.44 -5.35 5.84
N LEU A 83 -1.15 -6.27 4.90
CA LEU A 83 -1.44 -6.07 3.50
C LEU A 83 -2.94 -5.79 3.28
N LEU A 84 -3.82 -6.60 3.89
CA LEU A 84 -5.27 -6.44 3.75
C LEU A 84 -5.79 -5.25 4.56
N GLU A 85 -5.39 -5.14 5.82
CA GLU A 85 -5.97 -4.21 6.78
C GLU A 85 -5.48 -2.78 6.59
N LEU A 86 -4.16 -2.60 6.50
CA LEU A 86 -3.55 -1.27 6.53
C LEU A 86 -3.06 -0.80 5.16
N PHE A 87 -2.83 -1.70 4.21
CA PHE A 87 -2.19 -1.34 2.95
C PHE A 87 -3.11 -1.37 1.73
N SER A 88 -4.21 -2.14 1.74
CA SER A 88 -5.08 -2.24 0.56
C SER A 88 -6.57 -2.14 0.82
N LEU A 89 -7.18 -2.98 1.68
CA LEU A 89 -8.64 -3.09 1.77
C LEU A 89 -9.23 -2.24 2.88
N GLY A 90 -8.54 -2.11 4.01
CA GLY A 90 -9.17 -1.68 5.25
C GLY A 90 -10.03 -2.78 5.88
N VAL A 91 -10.34 -2.64 7.17
CA VAL A 91 -11.13 -3.62 7.95
C VAL A 91 -12.52 -3.87 7.36
N GLY A 92 -13.16 -2.84 6.80
CA GLY A 92 -14.52 -2.96 6.31
C GLY A 92 -15.04 -1.71 5.59
N MET A 93 -16.17 -1.89 4.92
CA MET A 93 -16.85 -0.91 4.09
C MET A 93 -18.35 -1.18 4.14
N ASP A 94 -19.17 -0.12 4.23
CA ASP A 94 -20.64 -0.19 4.17
C ASP A 94 -21.23 -1.25 5.12
N GLU A 95 -20.83 -1.19 6.40
CA GLU A 95 -21.21 -2.10 7.49
C GLU A 95 -20.69 -3.55 7.37
N GLY A 96 -20.06 -3.92 6.24
CA GLY A 96 -19.46 -5.23 6.00
C GLY A 96 -17.96 -5.30 6.30
N PHE A 97 -17.45 -6.51 6.53
CA PHE A 97 -16.01 -6.77 6.57
C PHE A 97 -15.49 -7.03 5.14
N ASN A 98 -14.29 -6.54 4.83
CA ASN A 98 -13.71 -6.68 3.49
C ASN A 98 -12.99 -8.02 3.28
N TYR A 99 -12.59 -8.68 4.35
CA TYR A 99 -11.90 -9.97 4.34
C TYR A 99 -12.20 -10.74 5.62
N SER A 100 -11.98 -12.04 5.57
CA SER A 100 -12.09 -12.96 6.71
C SER A 100 -10.73 -13.32 7.30
N GLU A 101 -10.73 -13.95 8.47
CA GLU A 101 -9.51 -14.51 9.06
C GLU A 101 -8.89 -15.62 8.18
N ASP A 102 -9.71 -16.34 7.42
CA ASP A 102 -9.22 -17.35 6.48
C ASP A 102 -8.50 -16.71 5.29
N ASP A 103 -8.92 -15.51 4.87
CA ASP A 103 -8.21 -14.73 3.84
C ASP A 103 -6.83 -14.26 4.35
N VAL A 104 -6.73 -13.87 5.63
CA VAL A 104 -5.44 -13.53 6.25
C VAL A 104 -4.48 -14.72 6.20
N LYS A 105 -4.97 -15.91 6.56
CA LYS A 105 -4.17 -17.16 6.51
C LYS A 105 -3.79 -17.54 5.08
N ALA A 106 -4.72 -17.43 4.13
CA ALA A 106 -4.45 -17.72 2.72
C ALA A 106 -3.40 -16.76 2.15
N CYS A 107 -3.48 -15.48 2.50
CA CYS A 107 -2.49 -14.46 2.18
C CYS A 107 -1.13 -14.82 2.79
N ALA A 108 -1.05 -15.11 4.09
CA ALA A 108 0.20 -15.50 4.76
C ALA A 108 0.86 -16.73 4.12
N ARG A 109 0.06 -17.75 3.77
CA ARG A 109 0.53 -18.94 3.07
C ARG A 109 1.15 -18.61 1.71
N ALA A 110 0.55 -17.70 0.95
CA ALA A 110 1.05 -17.30 -0.36
C ALA A 110 2.34 -16.48 -0.30
N PHE A 111 2.63 -15.81 0.83
CA PHE A 111 3.89 -15.08 1.04
C PHE A 111 5.02 -15.92 1.66
N THR A 112 4.77 -17.19 1.99
CA THR A 112 5.85 -18.11 2.41
C THR A 112 6.91 -18.25 1.32
N GLY A 113 8.17 -18.44 1.70
CA GLY A 113 9.30 -18.48 0.77
C GLY A 113 9.73 -17.12 0.22
N TRP A 114 8.97 -16.03 0.39
CA TRP A 114 9.44 -14.67 0.10
C TRP A 114 10.33 -14.20 1.24
N ASN A 115 11.63 -14.08 0.97
CA ASN A 115 12.63 -13.83 2.01
C ASN A 115 13.69 -12.83 1.54
N ILE A 116 14.66 -12.56 2.41
CA ILE A 116 15.79 -11.68 2.15
C ILE A 116 17.09 -12.49 2.07
N ALA A 117 18.05 -11.98 1.30
CA ALA A 117 19.41 -12.48 1.26
C ALA A 117 20.43 -11.32 1.29
N PRO A 118 21.62 -11.50 1.89
CA PRO A 118 22.03 -12.65 2.69
C PRO A 118 21.32 -12.65 4.07
N PRO A 119 21.06 -13.83 4.68
CA PRO A 119 20.17 -13.95 5.84
C PRO A 119 20.67 -13.26 7.12
N TYR A 120 21.98 -12.98 7.26
CA TYR A 120 22.55 -12.16 8.34
C TYR A 120 23.91 -11.61 7.92
N PRO A 121 24.32 -10.41 8.38
CA PRO A 121 25.70 -9.98 8.19
C PRO A 121 26.66 -10.88 8.98
N PRO A 122 27.75 -11.38 8.37
CA PRO A 122 28.78 -12.03 9.16
C PRO A 122 29.48 -10.96 9.98
N PHE A 123 29.24 -10.92 11.30
CA PHE A 123 30.16 -10.23 12.21
C PHE A 123 31.59 -10.77 11.94
N PRO A 124 32.63 -9.93 11.78
CA PRO A 124 32.72 -8.49 12.07
C PRO A 124 32.49 -7.56 10.86
N HIS A 125 32.03 -8.05 9.70
CA HIS A 125 32.09 -7.37 8.41
C HIS A 125 31.02 -6.30 8.15
N GLY A 126 30.13 -6.03 9.12
CA GLY A 126 29.04 -5.06 8.98
C GLY A 126 27.88 -5.56 8.10
N ARG A 127 26.85 -4.72 7.94
CA ARG A 127 25.66 -5.06 7.13
C ARG A 127 26.01 -5.22 5.66
N SER A 128 25.55 -6.31 5.06
CA SER A 128 25.50 -6.45 3.59
C SER A 128 24.17 -5.88 3.08
N PRO A 129 24.13 -5.33 1.86
CA PRO A 129 22.86 -4.95 1.23
C PRO A 129 21.90 -6.13 1.21
N TRP A 130 20.64 -5.91 1.57
CA TRP A 130 19.62 -6.94 1.47
C TRP A 130 19.03 -6.96 0.06
N GLU A 131 18.74 -8.15 -0.42
CA GLU A 131 18.09 -8.41 -1.70
C GLU A 131 16.88 -9.32 -1.46
N PHE A 132 15.85 -9.14 -2.28
CA PHE A 132 14.73 -10.08 -2.31
C PHE A 132 15.19 -11.44 -2.82
N ARG A 133 14.72 -12.49 -2.16
CA ARG A 133 14.96 -13.88 -2.55
C ARG A 133 13.68 -14.68 -2.39
N PHE A 134 13.24 -15.32 -3.47
CA PHE A 134 12.21 -16.35 -3.39
C PHE A 134 12.84 -17.74 -3.17
N ASP A 135 12.46 -18.42 -2.10
CA ASP A 135 12.83 -19.79 -1.78
C ASP A 135 11.67 -20.75 -2.05
N PRO A 136 11.66 -21.46 -3.20
CA PRO A 136 10.59 -22.38 -3.55
C PRO A 136 10.51 -23.59 -2.62
N ALA A 137 11.59 -23.94 -1.91
CA ALA A 137 11.58 -25.07 -0.98
C ALA A 137 10.79 -24.75 0.29
N ASP A 138 10.66 -23.47 0.64
CA ASP A 138 9.96 -22.98 1.82
C ASP A 138 8.58 -22.37 1.52
N HIS A 139 8.22 -22.28 0.24
CA HIS A 139 6.91 -21.83 -0.22
C HIS A 139 5.84 -22.94 -0.10
N ASP A 140 4.64 -22.57 0.35
CA ASP A 140 3.46 -23.42 0.33
C ASP A 140 2.82 -23.41 -1.06
N THR A 141 2.98 -24.51 -1.80
CA THR A 141 2.44 -24.70 -3.16
C THR A 141 1.06 -25.38 -3.18
N SER A 142 0.39 -25.52 -2.04
CA SER A 142 -0.95 -26.09 -2.01
C SER A 142 -2.01 -25.04 -2.35
N GLU A 143 -3.18 -25.52 -2.80
CA GLU A 143 -4.31 -24.68 -3.17
C GLU A 143 -4.80 -23.83 -1.99
N LYS A 144 -5.25 -22.62 -2.30
CA LYS A 144 -5.72 -21.60 -1.35
C LYS A 144 -6.96 -20.94 -1.93
N THR A 145 -7.93 -20.66 -1.07
CA THR A 145 -9.04 -19.76 -1.40
C THR A 145 -8.75 -18.42 -0.75
N PHE A 146 -8.78 -17.35 -1.55
CA PHE A 146 -8.50 -16.00 -1.11
C PHE A 146 -9.47 -15.03 -1.80
N LEU A 147 -10.22 -14.27 -1.00
CA LEU A 147 -11.20 -13.28 -1.44
C LEU A 147 -12.17 -13.81 -2.51
N GLY A 148 -12.60 -15.06 -2.35
CA GLY A 148 -13.55 -15.74 -3.24
C GLY A 148 -12.90 -16.46 -4.45
N GLU A 149 -11.59 -16.35 -4.65
CA GLU A 149 -10.88 -17.01 -5.75
C GLU A 149 -10.03 -18.19 -5.23
N THR A 150 -10.09 -19.33 -5.91
CA THR A 150 -9.37 -20.56 -5.51
C THR A 150 -8.31 -20.94 -6.54
N GLY A 151 -7.09 -21.20 -6.07
CA GLY A 151 -5.97 -21.61 -6.92
C GLY A 151 -4.67 -21.81 -6.13
N ASN A 152 -3.60 -22.14 -6.83
CA ASN A 152 -2.26 -22.22 -6.23
C ASN A 152 -1.61 -20.84 -6.22
N TRP A 153 -2.12 -19.97 -5.35
CA TRP A 153 -1.72 -18.56 -5.30
C TRP A 153 -0.36 -18.35 -4.63
N ASN A 154 0.46 -17.51 -5.26
CA ASN A 154 1.69 -16.92 -4.74
C ASN A 154 1.46 -15.43 -4.42
N GLY A 155 2.40 -14.77 -3.75
CA GLY A 155 2.26 -13.39 -3.27
C GLY A 155 1.90 -12.37 -4.35
N ASN A 156 2.37 -12.55 -5.59
CA ASN A 156 1.98 -11.71 -6.73
C ASN A 156 0.49 -11.84 -7.08
N ASP A 157 -0.05 -13.07 -7.03
CA ASP A 157 -1.46 -13.34 -7.35
C ASP A 157 -2.36 -12.75 -6.26
N ILE A 158 -1.95 -12.87 -5.00
CA ILE A 158 -2.65 -12.26 -3.86
C ILE A 158 -2.76 -10.75 -3.99
N ILE A 159 -1.68 -10.07 -4.41
CA ILE A 159 -1.68 -8.63 -4.62
C ILE A 159 -2.65 -8.27 -5.75
N GLU A 160 -2.63 -9.00 -6.86
CA GLU A 160 -3.54 -8.77 -7.98
C GLU A 160 -5.01 -8.97 -7.56
N ILE A 161 -5.33 -10.05 -6.84
CA ILE A 161 -6.69 -10.33 -6.35
C ILE A 161 -7.15 -9.25 -5.37
N ALA A 162 -6.27 -8.78 -4.47
CA ALA A 162 -6.58 -7.70 -3.54
C ALA A 162 -6.82 -6.37 -4.27
N CYS A 163 -6.00 -6.02 -5.26
CA CYS A 163 -6.17 -4.81 -6.08
C CYS A 163 -7.48 -4.80 -6.88
N LYS A 164 -8.04 -5.98 -7.18
CA LYS A 164 -9.34 -6.17 -7.84
C LYS A 164 -10.55 -6.09 -6.91
N GLN A 165 -10.37 -5.84 -5.61
CA GLN A 165 -11.51 -5.64 -4.72
C GLN A 165 -12.03 -4.20 -4.79
N PRO A 166 -13.37 -3.97 -4.79
CA PRO A 166 -13.94 -2.63 -4.70
C PRO A 166 -13.46 -1.84 -3.48
N ALA A 167 -13.23 -2.54 -2.36
CA ALA A 167 -12.70 -1.95 -1.14
C ALA A 167 -11.33 -1.28 -1.35
N THR A 168 -10.47 -1.81 -2.23
CA THR A 168 -9.16 -1.22 -2.51
C THR A 168 -9.26 0.15 -3.17
N ALA A 169 -10.16 0.29 -4.15
CA ALA A 169 -10.41 1.58 -4.80
C ALA A 169 -10.88 2.62 -3.78
N ARG A 170 -11.81 2.24 -2.88
CA ARG A 170 -12.33 3.12 -1.82
C ARG A 170 -11.25 3.48 -0.80
N PHE A 171 -10.46 2.49 -0.39
CA PHE A 171 -9.36 2.67 0.57
C PHE A 171 -8.37 3.74 0.08
N VAL A 172 -7.89 3.58 -1.16
CA VAL A 172 -6.96 4.54 -1.77
C VAL A 172 -7.61 5.91 -1.97
N ALA A 173 -8.85 5.96 -2.45
CA ALA A 173 -9.59 7.19 -2.68
C ALA A 173 -9.75 8.02 -1.39
N ARG A 174 -10.16 7.38 -0.28
CA ARG A 174 -10.33 8.05 1.02
C ARG A 174 -9.00 8.55 1.57
N HIS A 175 -7.92 7.77 1.43
CA HIS A 175 -6.59 8.21 1.82
C HIS A 175 -6.12 9.44 1.02
N LEU A 176 -6.28 9.43 -0.30
CA LEU A 176 -5.95 10.56 -1.16
C LEU A 176 -6.76 11.81 -0.81
N TYR A 177 -8.08 11.65 -0.58
CA TYR A 177 -8.96 12.73 -0.15
C TYR A 177 -8.52 13.33 1.19
N ASN A 178 -8.26 12.47 2.18
CA ASN A 178 -7.77 12.86 3.50
C ASN A 178 -6.46 13.67 3.43
N PHE A 179 -5.56 13.27 2.53
CA PHE A 179 -4.25 13.92 2.42
C PHE A 179 -4.27 15.24 1.66
N PHE A 180 -5.07 15.34 0.60
CA PHE A 180 -5.01 16.49 -0.32
C PHE A 180 -6.16 17.48 -0.19
N VAL A 181 -7.31 17.07 0.36
CA VAL A 181 -8.54 17.86 0.31
C VAL A 181 -9.01 18.28 1.70
N ALA A 182 -9.45 17.32 2.51
CA ALA A 182 -9.99 17.58 3.84
C ALA A 182 -9.91 16.32 4.70
N ASP A 183 -9.79 16.51 6.02
CA ASP A 183 -9.73 15.40 6.97
C ASP A 183 -10.88 14.40 6.77
N GLU A 184 -10.58 13.11 6.85
CA GLU A 184 -11.55 12.03 6.90
C GLU A 184 -11.67 11.47 8.33
N PRO A 185 -12.73 10.71 8.65
CA PRO A 185 -12.73 9.83 9.81
C PRO A 185 -11.46 8.94 9.84
N GLN A 186 -11.06 8.49 11.02
CA GLN A 186 -9.92 7.56 11.15
C GLN A 186 -10.26 6.20 10.53
N ILE A 187 -9.27 5.51 9.97
CA ILE A 187 -9.41 4.24 9.22
C ILE A 187 -10.29 3.21 9.95
N PRO A 188 -10.15 2.96 11.28
CA PRO A 188 -10.98 1.96 11.97
C PRO A 188 -12.49 2.27 11.95
N ALA A 189 -12.86 3.53 11.75
CA ALA A 189 -14.25 3.96 11.66
C ALA A 189 -14.85 3.82 10.26
N TRP A 190 -14.05 3.55 9.23
CA TRP A 190 -14.47 3.58 7.82
C TRP A 190 -15.54 2.56 7.47
N ARG A 191 -15.60 1.43 8.20
CA ARG A 191 -16.67 0.43 8.05
C ARG A 191 -18.05 0.99 8.37
N LEU A 192 -18.14 1.85 9.39
CA LEU A 192 -19.39 2.34 9.95
C LEU A 192 -19.66 3.81 9.62
N THR A 193 -18.66 4.51 9.08
CA THR A 193 -18.73 5.94 8.80
C THR A 193 -18.45 6.18 7.32
N PRO A 194 -19.46 6.66 6.56
CA PRO A 194 -19.28 6.96 5.15
C PRO A 194 -18.24 8.07 4.96
N PRO A 195 -17.65 8.17 3.75
CA PRO A 195 -16.84 9.32 3.37
C PRO A 195 -17.57 10.66 3.57
N ARG A 196 -16.83 11.72 3.87
CA ARG A 196 -17.40 13.08 3.98
C ARG A 196 -17.96 13.58 2.66
N ASP A 197 -17.29 13.29 1.56
CA ASP A 197 -17.75 13.57 0.20
C ASP A 197 -17.86 12.28 -0.60
N GLN A 198 -19.04 11.67 -0.53
CA GLN A 198 -19.33 10.43 -1.24
C GLN A 198 -19.12 10.55 -2.75
N LYS A 199 -19.49 11.70 -3.36
CA LYS A 199 -19.39 11.90 -4.81
C LYS A 199 -17.94 11.98 -5.27
N ALA A 200 -17.09 12.66 -4.49
CA ALA A 200 -15.66 12.75 -4.75
C ALA A 200 -14.99 11.37 -4.69
N ILE A 201 -15.33 10.58 -3.68
CA ILE A 201 -14.80 9.23 -3.51
C ILE A 201 -15.25 8.31 -4.66
N GLU A 202 -16.54 8.30 -5.00
CA GLU A 202 -17.07 7.51 -6.13
C GLU A 202 -16.42 7.88 -7.47
N ALA A 203 -16.17 9.18 -7.71
CA ALA A 203 -15.49 9.63 -8.92
C ALA A 203 -14.05 9.10 -9.01
N MET A 204 -13.32 9.06 -7.90
CA MET A 204 -11.97 8.49 -7.84
C MET A 204 -11.98 6.97 -7.95
N GLU A 205 -12.94 6.28 -7.32
CA GLU A 205 -13.12 4.84 -7.49
C GLU A 205 -13.35 4.48 -8.95
N LYS A 206 -14.22 5.23 -9.63
CA LYS A 206 -14.44 5.05 -11.07
C LYS A 206 -13.15 5.26 -11.85
N ALA A 207 -12.37 6.30 -11.54
CA ALA A 207 -11.09 6.55 -12.18
C ALA A 207 -10.10 5.39 -11.98
N TYR A 208 -10.03 4.82 -10.78
CA TYR A 208 -9.22 3.64 -10.48
C TYR A 208 -9.58 2.47 -11.40
N TRP A 209 -10.87 2.18 -11.57
CA TRP A 209 -11.34 1.09 -12.41
C TRP A 209 -11.18 1.33 -13.92
N ASP A 210 -11.52 2.51 -14.39
CA ASP A 210 -11.43 2.86 -15.82
C ASP A 210 -9.99 2.88 -16.34
N SER A 211 -9.01 3.02 -15.45
CA SER A 211 -7.61 3.24 -15.78
C SER A 211 -6.67 2.10 -15.39
N ASP A 212 -7.22 0.91 -15.13
CA ASP A 212 -6.45 -0.25 -14.69
C ASP A 212 -5.61 0.05 -13.42
N HIS A 213 -6.29 0.57 -12.39
CA HIS A 213 -5.75 0.88 -11.06
C HIS A 213 -4.71 2.00 -11.02
N SER A 214 -4.79 2.97 -11.95
CA SER A 214 -3.83 4.09 -12.02
C SER A 214 -4.08 5.14 -10.93
N ILE A 215 -3.10 5.31 -10.04
CA ILE A 215 -3.13 6.35 -9.01
C ILE A 215 -3.07 7.74 -9.65
N LYS A 216 -2.34 7.90 -10.76
CA LYS A 216 -2.30 9.16 -11.50
C LYS A 216 -3.69 9.55 -12.00
N ALA A 217 -4.49 8.62 -12.50
CA ALA A 217 -5.85 8.92 -12.95
C ALA A 217 -6.76 9.38 -11.80
N MET A 218 -6.64 8.73 -10.62
CA MET A 218 -7.36 9.19 -9.41
C MET A 218 -6.95 10.61 -9.01
N LEU A 219 -5.64 10.91 -9.01
CA LEU A 219 -5.11 12.24 -8.71
C LEU A 219 -5.56 13.30 -9.73
N GLU A 220 -5.64 12.95 -11.02
CA GLU A 220 -6.16 13.84 -12.06
C GLU A 220 -7.62 14.19 -11.80
N VAL A 221 -8.47 13.20 -11.48
CA VAL A 221 -9.86 13.45 -11.08
C VAL A 221 -9.92 14.31 -9.81
N LEU A 222 -9.11 14.00 -8.80
CA LEU A 222 -9.07 14.73 -7.53
C LEU A 222 -8.72 16.21 -7.72
N PHE A 223 -7.71 16.53 -8.54
CA PHE A 223 -7.25 17.92 -8.70
C PHE A 223 -8.02 18.72 -9.74
N THR A 224 -8.77 18.06 -10.63
CA THR A 224 -9.54 18.75 -11.69
C THR A 224 -11.02 18.93 -11.37
N SER A 225 -11.53 18.23 -10.36
CA SER A 225 -12.92 18.30 -9.93
C SER A 225 -13.31 19.67 -9.35
N ASP A 226 -14.60 19.94 -9.37
CA ASP A 226 -15.16 21.16 -8.81
C ASP A 226 -15.11 21.18 -7.27
N PHE A 227 -15.17 20.01 -6.61
CA PHE A 227 -15.04 19.92 -5.15
C PHE A 227 -13.65 20.33 -4.66
N PHE A 228 -12.59 20.08 -5.43
CA PHE A 228 -11.25 20.59 -5.12
C PHE A 228 -11.12 22.09 -5.39
N LYS A 229 -11.93 22.61 -6.32
CA LYS A 229 -12.01 24.04 -6.69
C LYS A 229 -12.98 24.86 -5.84
N ASP A 230 -13.76 24.25 -4.95
CA ASP A 230 -14.60 24.96 -3.98
C ASP A 230 -13.77 25.70 -2.91
N GLU A 231 -13.99 27.01 -2.74
CA GLU A 231 -13.30 27.88 -1.77
C GLU A 231 -13.64 27.58 -0.31
N SER A 232 -14.72 26.85 -0.05
CA SER A 232 -15.11 26.44 1.30
C SER A 232 -14.28 25.26 1.84
N VAL A 233 -13.55 24.55 0.97
CA VAL A 233 -12.66 23.46 1.37
C VAL A 233 -11.32 24.05 1.84
N PRO A 234 -10.92 23.87 3.11
CA PRO A 234 -9.65 24.36 3.63
C PRO A 234 -8.49 23.50 3.08
N GLY A 235 -8.20 23.59 1.79
CA GLY A 235 -7.12 22.82 1.18
C GLY A 235 -5.75 23.33 1.61
N THR A 236 -4.97 22.46 2.27
CA THR A 236 -3.55 22.67 2.64
C THR A 236 -2.66 23.02 1.43
N LEU A 237 -3.15 22.78 0.21
CA LEU A 237 -2.50 23.09 -1.07
C LEU A 237 -2.76 24.51 -1.60
N ARG A 238 -3.85 25.19 -1.21
CA ARG A 238 -4.18 26.51 -1.76
C ARG A 238 -3.28 27.63 -1.24
N SER A 239 -2.80 27.51 -0.01
CA SER A 239 -2.05 28.57 0.66
C SER A 239 -0.63 28.81 0.13
N ARG A 240 -0.17 28.13 -0.94
CA ARG A 240 1.19 28.31 -1.48
C ARG A 240 1.34 28.40 -3.01
N THR A 241 0.29 28.36 -3.81
CA THR A 241 0.42 28.34 -5.29
C THR A 241 -0.31 29.43 -6.05
N GLN A 242 -1.16 30.25 -5.40
CA GLN A 242 -1.86 31.35 -6.07
C GLN A 242 -1.08 32.67 -6.18
N GLN A 243 0.16 32.76 -5.68
CA GLN A 243 0.94 34.01 -5.79
C GLN A 243 1.91 34.09 -6.97
N ARG A 244 2.09 33.05 -7.79
CA ARG A 244 2.94 33.13 -8.99
C ARG A 244 2.49 32.17 -10.08
N TRP A 245 1.50 32.60 -10.86
CA TRP A 245 1.39 32.35 -12.29
C TRP A 245 0.84 33.61 -12.94
#